data_AF-A0A838WSJ9-F1
#
_entry.id   AF-A0A838WSJ9-F1
#
_cell.length_a   1.000
_cell.length_b   1.000
_cell.length_c   1.000
_cell.angle_alpha   90.00
_cell.angle_beta   90.00
_cell.angle_gamma   90.00
#
_symmetry.space_group_name_H-M   'P 1'
#
loop_
_entity.id
_entity.type
_entity.pdbx_description
1 polymer ?
#
loop_
_entity_poly.entity_id
_entity_poly.type
_entity_poly.pdbx_seq_one_letter_code
_entity_poly.pdbx_strand_id
1 'polypeptide(L)'
;SLGVDYELEDIQGRFGEIIAGAYQRFGERTVVLVDEYDKPILDNIDNPAIAAEMREGLKNLYSVLKEQDANIQFIFMTGVT
;
A
#
# COMPACT_ATOMS: atom_id res chain seq x y z
N SER A 1 -15.90 -4.45 -1.06
CA SER A 1 -14.88 -5.48 -0.78
C SER A 1 -14.59 -6.22 -2.07
N LEU A 2 -13.32 -6.54 -2.35
CA LEU A 2 -12.90 -7.29 -3.54
C LEU A 2 -13.29 -8.79 -3.49
N GLY A 3 -13.87 -9.26 -2.37
CA GLY A 3 -14.23 -10.67 -2.18
C GLY A 3 -12.99 -11.57 -2.12
N VAL A 4 -11.92 -11.05 -1.53
CA VAL A 4 -10.63 -11.72 -1.32
C VAL A 4 -10.48 -11.93 0.17
N ASP A 5 -10.18 -13.16 0.56
CA ASP A 5 -9.87 -13.53 1.93
C ASP A 5 -8.36 -13.31 2.21
N TYR A 6 -8.02 -13.04 3.47
CA TYR A 6 -6.64 -12.85 3.94
C TYR A 6 -6.49 -13.48 5.33
N GLU A 7 -5.33 -14.03 5.63
CA GLU A 7 -5.06 -14.76 6.88
C GLU A 7 -4.04 -14.03 7.76
N LEU A 8 -3.12 -13.28 7.16
CA LEU A 8 -2.10 -12.55 7.91
C LEU A 8 -2.72 -11.47 8.79
N GLU A 9 -2.10 -11.21 9.94
CA GLU A 9 -2.65 -10.28 10.93
C GLU A 9 -2.11 -8.86 10.80
N ASP A 10 -0.87 -8.72 10.32
CA ASP A 10 -0.24 -7.43 10.11
C ASP A 10 -0.70 -6.76 8.80
N ILE A 11 -0.60 -5.44 8.75
CA ILE A 11 -1.09 -4.63 7.63
C ILE A 11 -0.36 -4.98 6.33
N GLN A 12 0.94 -5.29 6.41
CA GLN A 12 1.75 -5.57 5.22
C GLN A 12 1.34 -6.90 4.59
N GLY A 13 1.22 -7.93 5.42
CA GLY A 13 0.75 -9.25 5.01
C GLY A 13 -0.64 -9.20 4.38
N ARG A 14 -1.60 -8.58 5.08
CA ARG A 14 -2.97 -8.43 4.57
C ARG A 14 -3.01 -7.72 3.23
N PHE A 15 -2.26 -6.63 3.09
CA PHE A 15 -2.25 -5.88 1.84
C PHE A 15 -1.66 -6.71 0.68
N GLY A 16 -0.59 -7.46 0.95
CA GLY A 16 -0.03 -8.40 -0.03
C GLY A 16 -1.03 -9.47 -0.46
N GLU A 17 -1.75 -10.09 0.49
CA GLU A 17 -2.78 -11.10 0.22
C GLU A 17 -3.95 -10.53 -0.58
N ILE A 18 -4.38 -9.29 -0.29
CA ILE A 18 -5.42 -8.62 -1.06
C ILE A 18 -4.98 -8.42 -2.52
N ILE A 19 -3.73 -8.00 -2.76
CA ILE A 19 -3.20 -7.77 -4.13
C ILE A 19 -3.10 -9.10 -4.89
N ALA A 20 -2.50 -10.12 -4.27
CA ALA A 20 -2.34 -11.44 -4.87
C ALA A 20 -3.69 -12.11 -5.13
N GLY A 21 -4.60 -12.07 -4.15
CA GLY A 21 -5.92 -12.66 -4.26
C GLY A 21 -6.81 -11.95 -5.28
N ALA A 22 -6.67 -10.64 -5.46
CA ALA A 22 -7.36 -9.93 -6.53
C ALA A 22 -6.92 -10.43 -7.91
N TYR A 23 -5.60 -10.57 -8.14
CA TYR A 23 -5.08 -11.18 -9.37
C TYR A 23 -5.60 -12.61 -9.57
N GLN A 24 -5.52 -13.46 -8.54
CA GLN A 24 -6.00 -14.85 -8.60
C GLN A 24 -7.49 -14.95 -8.90
N ARG A 25 -8.31 -14.06 -8.33
CA ARG A 25 -9.77 -14.09 -8.48
C ARG A 25 -10.24 -13.58 -9.84
N PHE A 26 -9.64 -12.50 -10.32
CA PHE A 26 -10.11 -11.80 -11.53
C PHE A 26 -9.31 -12.16 -12.79
N GLY A 27 -8.16 -12.81 -12.64
CA GLY A 27 -7.31 -13.25 -13.75
C GLY A 27 -6.51 -12.13 -14.43
N GLU A 28 -6.64 -10.90 -13.94
CA GLU A 28 -5.98 -9.70 -14.46
C GLU A 28 -5.10 -9.09 -13.37
N ARG A 29 -3.95 -8.54 -13.77
CA ARG A 29 -3.03 -7.91 -12.81
C ARG A 29 -3.69 -6.72 -12.10
N THR A 30 -3.46 -6.62 -10.80
CA THR A 30 -4.08 -5.63 -9.91
C THR A 30 -3.58 -4.22 -10.21
N VAL A 31 -4.48 -3.24 -10.18
CA VAL A 31 -4.14 -1.81 -10.21
C VAL A 31 -4.25 -1.26 -8.78
N VAL A 32 -3.19 -0.59 -8.32
CA VAL A 32 -3.18 0.04 -6.99
C VAL A 32 -3.25 1.56 -7.16
N LEU A 33 -4.23 2.19 -6.51
CA LEU A 33 -4.39 3.64 -6.44
C LEU A 33 -4.24 4.06 -4.97
N VAL A 34 -3.25 4.90 -4.68
CA VAL A 34 -3.04 5.48 -3.34
C VAL A 34 -3.24 6.98 -3.44
N ASP A 35 -4.30 7.48 -2.82
CA ASP A 35 -4.57 8.91 -2.80
C ASP A 35 -3.87 9.58 -1.61
N GLU A 36 -3.34 10.79 -1.82
CA GLU A 36 -2.70 11.64 -0.80
C GLU A 36 -1.70 10.88 0.09
N TYR A 37 -0.82 10.08 -0.50
CA TYR A 37 0.05 9.15 0.25
C TYR A 37 0.99 9.86 1.24
N ASP A 38 1.35 11.11 0.96
CA ASP A 38 2.29 11.92 1.74
C ASP A 38 1.61 12.79 2.81
N LYS A 39 0.28 12.85 2.83
CA LYS A 39 -0.49 13.64 3.79
C LYS A 39 -0.13 13.38 5.25
N PRO A 40 0.03 12.12 5.72
CA PRO A 40 0.41 11.88 7.12
C PRO A 40 1.77 12.46 7.49
N ILE A 41 2.71 12.53 6.55
CA ILE A 41 4.01 13.17 6.78
C ILE A 41 3.83 14.69 6.89
N LEU A 42 3.07 15.28 5.96
CA LEU A 42 2.92 16.72 5.85
C LEU A 42 2.09 17.31 7.01
N ASP A 43 1.05 16.61 7.44
CA ASP A 43 0.26 16.98 8.62
C ASP A 43 1.08 16.99 9.92
N ASN A 44 2.23 16.30 9.93
CA ASN A 44 3.11 16.17 11.09
C ASN A 44 4.50 16.77 10.84
N ILE A 45 4.65 17.68 9.87
CA ILE A 45 5.97 18.23 9.49
C ILE A 45 6.68 18.95 10.66
N ASP A 46 5.91 19.55 11.57
CA ASP A 46 6.41 20.23 12.77
C ASP A 46 6.74 19.26 13.92
N ASN A 47 6.43 17.97 13.78
CA ASN A 47 6.79 16.92 14.72
C ASN A 47 7.68 15.85 14.04
N PRO A 48 9.01 16.04 14.04
CA PRO A 48 9.94 15.18 13.32
C PRO A 48 9.87 13.70 13.72
N ALA A 49 9.56 13.39 14.98
CA ALA A 49 9.47 12.01 15.45
C ALA A 49 8.28 11.28 14.81
N ILE A 50 7.10 11.91 14.81
CA ILE A 50 5.91 11.35 14.16
C ILE A 50 6.10 11.30 12.63
N ALA A 51 6.63 12.37 12.03
CA ALA A 51 6.91 12.38 10.60
C ALA A 51 7.91 11.27 10.18
N ALA A 52 8.87 10.91 11.04
CA ALA A 52 9.78 9.79 10.78
C ALA A 52 9.07 8.43 10.86
N GLU A 53 8.18 8.24 11.83
CA GLU A 53 7.35 7.03 11.94
C GLU A 53 6.44 6.87 10.71
N MET A 54 5.79 7.95 10.26
CA MET A 54 4.96 7.94 9.05
C MET A 54 5.78 7.59 7.79
N ARG A 55 7.01 8.10 7.68
CA ARG A 55 7.93 7.72 6.60
C ARG A 55 8.28 6.24 6.64
N GLU A 56 8.46 5.66 7.82
CA GLU A 56 8.74 4.23 7.97
C GLU A 56 7.54 3.38 7.56
N GLY A 57 6.32 3.79 7.95
CA GLY A 57 5.08 3.18 7.47
C GLY A 57 4.96 3.20 5.93
N LEU A 58 5.33 4.30 5.28
CA LEU A 58 5.36 4.36 3.82
C LEU A 58 6.41 3.45 3.20
N LYS A 59 7.60 3.30 3.79
CA LYS A 59 8.58 2.30 3.31
C LYS A 59 8.01 0.88 3.37
N ASN A 60 7.29 0.56 4.44
CA ASN A 60 6.62 -0.74 4.59
C ASN A 60 5.58 -0.98 3.49
N LEU A 61 4.80 0.04 3.12
CA LEU A 61 3.89 0.00 1.97
C LEU A 61 4.66 -0.28 0.67
N TYR A 62 5.75 0.44 0.40
CA TYR A 62 6.57 0.24 -0.80
C TYR A 62 7.18 -1.15 -0.90
N SER A 63 7.59 -1.73 0.23
CA SER A 63 8.12 -3.10 0.27
C SER A 63 7.09 -4.12 -0.20
N VAL A 64 5.84 -4.03 0.30
CA VAL A 64 4.74 -4.93 -0.12
C VAL A 64 4.46 -4.78 -1.61
N LEU A 65 4.38 -3.54 -2.11
CA LEU A 65 4.14 -3.27 -3.53
C LEU A 65 5.23 -3.88 -4.41
N LYS A 66 6.49 -3.81 -3.98
CA LYS A 66 7.62 -4.40 -4.68
C LYS A 66 7.59 -5.93 -4.66
N GLU A 67 7.24 -6.55 -3.54
CA GLU A 67 7.09 -8.00 -3.42
C GLU A 67 5.96 -8.53 -4.32
N GLN A 68 4.96 -7.70 -4.60
CA GLN A 68 3.80 -8.04 -5.42
C GLN A 68 3.91 -7.60 -6.89
N ASP A 69 5.09 -7.21 -7.37
CA ASP A 69 5.30 -6.68 -8.73
C ASP A 69 4.72 -7.58 -9.84
N ALA A 70 4.86 -8.91 -9.70
CA ALA A 70 4.32 -9.88 -10.65
C ALA A 70 2.78 -9.88 -10.72
N ASN A 71 2.11 -9.48 -9.63
CA ASN A 71 0.65 -9.43 -9.52
C ASN A 71 0.09 -8.04 -9.85
N ILE A 72 0.93 -7.03 -10.03
CA ILE A 72 0.53 -5.63 -10.23
C ILE A 72 0.71 -5.22 -11.71
N GLN A 73 -0.27 -4.51 -12.24
CA GLN A 73 -0.22 -3.94 -13.59
C GLN A 73 0.48 -2.57 -13.57
N PHE A 74 0.04 -1.68 -12.67
CA PHE A 74 0.68 -0.41 -12.37
C PHE A 74 0.19 0.13 -11.02
N ILE A 75 0.95 1.09 -10.49
CA ILE A 75 0.67 1.78 -9.23
C ILE A 75 0.55 3.28 -9.56
N PHE A 76 -0.52 3.91 -9.10
CA PHE A 76 -0.70 5.36 -9.18
C PHE A 76 -0.79 5.93 -7.78
N MET A 77 0.08 6.90 -7.48
CA MET A 77 0.11 7.56 -6.18
C MET A 77 0.02 9.07 -6.39
N THR A 78 -0.86 9.72 -5.65
CA THR A 78 -1.02 11.19 -5.65
C THR A 78 -0.53 11.75 -4.32
N GLY A 79 0.09 12.93 -4.38
CA GLY A 79 0.44 13.69 -3.18
C GLY A 79 -0.54 14.85 -2.97
N VAL A 80 -0.47 15.49 -1.82
CA VAL A 80 -1.13 16.78 -1.59
C VAL A 80 -0.37 17.90 -2.33
N THR A 81 -1.08 18.97 -2.71
CA THR A 81 -0.52 20.14 -3.42
C THR A 81 -0.58 21.40 -2.60
#